data_AF-A0A314UFI8-F1
#
_entry.id   AF-A0A314UFI8-F1
#
_cell.length_a   1.000
_cell.length_b   1.000
_cell.length_c   1.000
_cell.angle_alpha   90.00
_cell.angle_beta   90.00
_cell.angle_gamma   90.00
#
_symmetry.space_group_name_H-M   'P 1'
#
loop_
_entity.id
_entity.type
_entity.pdbx_description
1 polymer ?
#
loop_
_entity_poly.entity_id
_entity_poly.type
_entity_poly.pdbx_seq_one_letter_code
_entity_poly.pdbx_strand_id
1 'polypeptide(L)' 'MTVSDVFSIQLMQVPQVTEEVALAVLDLYPTLLSLARAYSLLESDVAAQEEMLRTQSNNVVNAGASKNIFHLVWGN' A
#
# COMPACT_ATOMS: atom_id res chain seq x y z
N MET A 1 -18.46 -5.39 -8.42
CA MET A 1 -17.61 -4.19 -8.40
C MET A 1 -17.86 -3.43 -7.12
N THR A 2 -16.94 -3.59 -6.17
CA THR A 2 -16.91 -2.96 -4.85
C THR A 2 -15.85 -1.86 -4.83
N VAL A 3 -15.78 -1.09 -3.73
CA VAL A 3 -14.69 -0.11 -3.51
C VAL A 3 -13.32 -0.80 -3.45
N SER A 4 -13.26 -2.00 -2.86
CA SER A 4 -12.03 -2.81 -2.80
C SER A 4 -11.62 -3.31 -4.19
N ASP A 5 -12.57 -3.69 -5.06
CA ASP A 5 -12.26 -4.11 -6.44
C ASP A 5 -11.59 -2.97 -7.21
N VAL A 6 -12.10 -1.74 -7.08
CA VAL A 6 -11.51 -0.55 -7.72
C VAL A 6 -10.12 -0.25 -7.14
N PHE A 7 -9.96 -0.35 -5.82
CA PHE A 7 -8.68 -0.09 -5.18
C PHE A 7 -7.61 -1.11 -5.59
N SER A 8 -7.95 -2.40 -5.71
CA SER A 8 -7.04 -3.43 -6.24
C SER A 8 -6.57 -3.09 -7.66
N ILE A 9 -7.49 -2.69 -8.54
CA ILE A 9 -7.15 -2.28 -9.91
C ILE A 9 -6.18 -1.09 -9.91
N GLN A 10 -6.41 -0.10 -9.04
CA GLN A 10 -5.53 1.06 -8.89
C GLN A 10 -4.14 0.68 -8.40
N LEU A 11 -4.04 -0.21 -7.39
CA LEU A 11 -2.76 -0.70 -6.88
C LEU A 11 -1.95 -1.41 -7.98
N MET A 12 -2.60 -2.23 -8.82
CA MET A 12 -1.93 -2.91 -9.94
C MET A 12 -1.44 -1.96 -11.04
N GLN A 13 -1.80 -0.66 -11.02
CA GLN A 13 -1.20 0.34 -11.91
C GLN A 13 0.14 0.88 -11.37
N VAL A 14 0.54 0.51 -10.16
CA VAL A 14 1.79 0.93 -9.54
C VAL A 14 2.93 -0.02 -9.97
N PRO A 15 4.11 0.51 -10.35
CA PRO A 15 5.24 -0.35 -10.70
C PRO A 15 5.59 -1.33 -9.58
N GLN A 16 5.82 -2.60 -9.95
CA GLN A 16 6.15 -3.72 -9.06
C GLN A 16 4.98 -4.26 -8.21
N VAL A 17 3.74 -3.83 -8.48
CA VAL A 17 2.55 -4.36 -7.81
C VAL A 17 1.83 -5.35 -8.74
N THR A 18 1.98 -6.64 -8.45
CA THR A 18 1.20 -7.71 -9.10
C THR A 18 -0.16 -7.89 -8.42
N GLU A 19 -1.00 -8.77 -8.96
CA GLU A 19 -2.30 -9.11 -8.34
C GLU A 19 -2.10 -9.66 -6.92
N GLU A 20 -1.12 -10.54 -6.71
CA GLU A 20 -0.81 -11.12 -5.41
C GLU A 20 -0.37 -10.06 -4.40
N VAL A 21 0.41 -9.07 -4.85
CA VAL A 21 0.82 -7.94 -4.01
C VAL A 21 -0.38 -7.06 -3.67
N ALA A 22 -1.26 -6.77 -4.63
CA ALA A 22 -2.47 -6.00 -4.40
C ALA A 22 -3.39 -6.70 -3.39
N LEU A 23 -3.59 -8.01 -3.52
CA LEU A 23 -4.36 -8.82 -2.57
C LEU A 23 -3.75 -8.78 -1.16
N ALA A 24 -2.43 -8.92 -1.04
CA ALA A 24 -1.74 -8.82 0.26
C ALA A 24 -1.91 -7.44 0.93
N VAL A 25 -1.96 -6.36 0.14
CA VAL A 25 -2.27 -5.02 0.65
C VAL A 25 -3.73 -4.91 1.06
N LEU A 26 -4.66 -5.46 0.29
CA LEU A 26 -6.10 -5.44 0.58
C LEU A 26 -6.46 -6.23 1.84
N ASP A 27 -5.77 -7.35 2.11
CA ASP A 27 -5.96 -8.14 3.33
C ASP A 27 -5.62 -7.33 4.60
N LEU A 28 -4.66 -6.40 4.51
CA LEU A 28 -4.29 -5.48 5.59
C LEU A 28 -5.17 -4.22 5.61
N TYR A 29 -5.46 -3.68 4.43
CA TYR A 29 -6.10 -2.39 4.23
C TYR A 29 -7.12 -2.48 3.08
N PRO A 30 -8.37 -2.85 3.35
CA PRO A 30 -9.35 -3.17 2.30
C PRO A 30 -9.78 -1.98 1.45
N THR A 31 -9.42 -0.75 1.85
CA THR A 31 -9.75 0.49 1.13
C THR A 31 -8.58 1.48 1.14
N LEU A 32 -8.58 2.40 0.18
CA LEU A 32 -7.65 3.53 0.14
C LEU A 32 -7.66 4.33 1.46
N LEU A 33 -8.86 4.56 2.03
CA LEU A 33 -9.01 5.30 3.29
C LEU A 33 -8.36 4.57 4.47
N SER A 34 -8.49 3.25 4.57
CA SER A 34 -7.80 2.47 5.62
C SER A 34 -6.28 2.54 5.49
N LEU A 35 -5.75 2.51 4.26
CA LEU A 35 -4.31 2.62 4.01
C LEU A 35 -3.79 4.04 4.34
N ALA A 36 -4.49 5.08 3.89
CA ALA A 36 -4.13 6.47 4.19
C ALA A 36 -4.14 6.76 5.70
N ARG A 37 -5.10 6.20 6.45
CA ARG A 37 -5.12 6.28 7.91
C ARG A 37 -3.89 5.63 8.53
N ALA A 38 -3.49 4.45 8.06
CA ALA A 38 -2.27 3.81 8.55
C ALA A 38 -1.03 4.66 8.29
N TYR A 39 -0.90 5.27 7.11
CA TYR A 39 0.20 6.22 6.83
C TYR A 39 0.16 7.45 7.72
N SER A 40 -1.02 8.02 8.01
CA SER A 40 -1.14 9.20 8.88
C SER A 40 -0.62 8.96 10.31
N LEU A 41 -0.66 7.72 10.81
CA LEU A 41 -0.10 7.36 12.12
C LEU A 41 1.44 7.42 12.16
N LEU A 42 2.08 7.52 10.98
CA LEU A 42 3.53 7.55 10.79
C LEU A 42 3.99 8.87 10.12
N GLU A 43 3.15 9.91 10.04
CA GLU A 43 3.39 11.12 9.24
C GLU A 43 4.71 11.87 9.55
N SER A 44 5.29 11.66 10.73
CA SER A 44 6.59 12.22 11.11
C SER A 44 7.80 11.38 10.71
N ASP A 45 7.61 10.20 10.11
CA ASP A 45 8.67 9.27 9.71
C ASP A 45 8.38 8.70 8.30
N VAL A 46 8.85 9.43 7.29
CA VAL A 46 8.69 9.04 5.88
C VAL A 46 9.36 7.70 5.59
N ALA A 47 10.50 7.39 6.22
CA ALA A 47 11.18 6.12 6.01
C ALA A 47 10.33 4.95 6.54
N ALA A 48 9.70 5.13 7.70
CA ALA A 48 8.75 4.15 8.23
C ALA A 48 7.51 4.00 7.35
N GLN A 49 7.00 5.10 6.76
CA GLN A 49 5.88 5.04 5.82
C GLN A 49 6.25 4.28 4.54
N GLU A 50 7.40 4.57 3.93
CA GLU A 50 7.88 3.86 2.73
C GLU A 50 8.06 2.36 2.97
N GLU A 51 8.41 1.96 4.20
CA GLU A 51 8.69 0.58 4.60
C GLU A 51 7.46 -0.17 5.17
N MET A 52 6.39 0.56 5.53
CA MET A 52 5.26 0.04 6.30
C MET A 52 4.65 -1.24 5.70
N LEU A 53 4.39 -1.25 4.39
CA LEU A 53 3.72 -2.39 3.75
C LEU A 53 4.64 -3.62 3.67
N ARG A 54 5.95 -3.45 3.45
CA ARG A 54 6.89 -4.57 3.48
C ARG A 54 6.94 -5.22 4.86
N THR A 55 7.05 -4.39 5.90
CA THR A 55 7.11 -4.89 7.28
C THR A 55 5.80 -5.57 7.70
N GLN A 56 4.64 -4.96 7.44
CA GLN A 56 3.35 -5.51 7.86
C GLN A 56 2.88 -6.73 7.06
N SER A 57 3.30 -6.85 5.79
CA SER A 57 3.01 -8.03 4.96
C SER A 57 4.02 -9.17 5.14
N ASN A 58 4.94 -9.06 6.11
CA ASN A 58 6.03 -10.02 6.31
C ASN A 58 6.84 -10.29 5.02
N ASN A 59 7.19 -9.22 4.30
CA ASN A 59 7.96 -9.22 3.05
C ASN A 59 7.25 -9.78 1.80
N VAL A 60 5.93 -10.03 1.84
CA VAL A 60 5.16 -10.33 0.61
C VAL A 60 5.15 -9.11 -0.31
N VAL A 61 4.89 -7.93 0.24
CA VAL A 61 5.14 -6.66 -0.43
C VAL A 61 6.63 -6.37 -0.34
N ASN A 62 7.32 -6.26 -1.48
CA ASN A 62 8.74 -5.91 -1.48
C ASN A 62 8.95 -4.41 -1.17
N ALA A 63 10.19 -4.01 -0.88
CA ALA A 63 10.50 -2.62 -0.51
C ALA A 63 10.16 -1.61 -1.61
N GLY A 64 10.38 -1.96 -2.88
CA GLY A 64 10.06 -1.11 -4.03
C GLY A 64 8.56 -0.89 -4.18
N ALA A 65 7.77 -1.97 -4.10
CA ALA A 65 6.32 -1.90 -4.12
C ALA A 65 5.77 -1.08 -2.94
N SER A 66 6.28 -1.30 -1.73
CA SER A 66 5.89 -0.54 -0.52
C SER A 66 6.10 0.96 -0.71
N LYS A 67 7.29 1.36 -1.17
CA LYS A 67 7.64 2.76 -1.46
C LYS A 67 6.78 3.35 -2.58
N ASN A 68 6.58 2.63 -3.68
CA ASN A 68 5.79 3.14 -4.80
C ASN A 68 4.31 3.32 -4.43
N ILE A 69 3.73 2.41 -3.64
CA ILE A 69 2.36 2.54 -3.13
C ILE A 69 2.25 3.74 -2.18
N PHE A 70 3.24 3.94 -1.31
CA PHE A 70 3.30 5.13 -0.47
C PHE A 70 3.24 6.42 -1.31
N HIS A 71 4.05 6.53 -2.37
CA HIS A 71 4.02 7.70 -3.25
C HIS A 71 2.72 7.85 -4.05
N LEU A 72 2.00 6.77 -4.37
CA LEU A 72 0.68 6.89 -4.99
C LEU A 72 -0.36 7.48 -4.02
N VAL A 73 -0.30 7.08 -2.75
CA VAL A 73 -1.40 7.26 -1.79
C VAL A 73 -1.18 8.45 -0.85
N TRP A 74 0.06 8.72 -0.48
CA TRP A 74 0.43 9.68 0.58
C TRP A 74 1.60 10.60 0.21
N GLY A 75 2.60 10.09 -0.50
CA GLY A 75 3.76 10.88 -0.92
C GLY A 75 3.34 11.98 -1.90
N ASN A 76 3.68 13.22 -1.56
CA ASN A 76 3.43 14.40 -2.40
C ASN A 76 4.49 14.55 -3.48
#